data_AF-A0A1F5UDK3-F1
#
_entry.id   AF-A0A1F5UDK3-F1
#
_cell.length_a   1.000
_cell.length_b   1.000
_cell.length_c   1.000
_cell.angle_alpha   90.00
_cell.angle_beta   90.00
_cell.angle_gamma   90.00
#
_symmetry.space_group_name_H-M   'P 1'
#
loop_
_entity.id
_entity.type
_entity.pdbx_description
1 polymer ?
#
loop_
_entity_poly.entity_id
_entity_poly.type
_entity_poly.pdbx_seq_one_letter_code
_entity_poly.pdbx_strand_id
1 'polypeptide(L)'
;MPFLFENLKVYQKAIVFADEASTLTEDFRRGTCYLADQLNRASLSIAANIAEGNNRFQKADRIHFFRIARGSAFECVSIIELCKRKQLISEEVCSKFKENLDEIGKMLTGLIQFK
;
A
#
# COMPACT_ATOMS: atom_id res chain seq x y z
N MET A 1 16.40 20.08 -4.26
CA MET A 1 15.46 19.78 -3.16
C MET A 1 15.69 18.34 -2.75
N PRO A 2 15.89 18.04 -1.46
CA PRO A 2 15.89 16.66 -0.98
C PRO A 2 14.49 16.05 -1.12
N PHE A 3 14.41 14.75 -1.40
CA PHE A 3 13.17 13.97 -1.46
C PHE A 3 12.57 13.82 -0.05
N LEU A 4 11.99 14.90 0.50
CA LEU A 4 11.55 14.98 1.90
C LEU A 4 10.55 13.89 2.33
N PHE A 5 9.83 13.30 1.37
CA PHE A 5 8.90 12.20 1.65
C PHE A 5 9.61 10.94 2.15
N GLU A 6 10.90 10.74 1.81
CA GLU A 6 11.69 9.59 2.26
C GLU A 6 11.85 9.55 3.79
N ASN A 7 11.70 10.70 4.46
CA ASN A 7 11.72 10.81 5.92
C ASN A 7 10.38 10.45 6.58
N LEU A 8 9.30 10.29 5.79
CA LEU A 8 8.01 9.90 6.35
C LEU A 8 8.03 8.42 6.68
N LYS A 9 7.83 8.07 7.96
CA LYS A 9 7.73 6.66 8.40
C LYS A 9 6.68 5.88 7.60
N VAL A 10 5.56 6.51 7.24
CA VAL A 10 4.50 5.86 6.44
C VAL A 10 4.95 5.56 5.01
N TYR A 11 5.82 6.39 4.43
CA TYR A 11 6.41 6.12 3.12
C TYR A 11 7.36 4.93 3.20
N GLN A 12 8.25 4.92 4.19
CA GLN A 12 9.20 3.82 4.42
C GLN A 12 8.46 2.48 4.61
N LYS A 13 7.37 2.48 5.37
CA LYS A 13 6.54 1.28 5.56
C LYS A 13 5.81 0.88 4.28
N ALA A 14 5.29 1.84 3.53
CA ALA A 14 4.59 1.57 2.27
C ALA A 14 5.51 0.99 1.19
N ILE A 15 6.75 1.48 1.07
CA ILE A 15 7.68 0.96 0.07
C ILE A 15 8.19 -0.45 0.44
N VAL A 16 8.42 -0.71 1.74
CA VAL A 16 8.72 -2.07 2.23
C VAL A 16 7.53 -3.00 1.96
N PHE A 17 6.30 -2.56 2.22
CA PHE A 17 5.11 -3.36 1.91
C PHE A 17 4.99 -3.66 0.40
N ALA A 18 5.31 -2.70 -0.47
CA ALA A 18 5.29 -2.92 -1.92
C ALA A 18 6.33 -3.96 -2.36
N ASP A 19 7.52 -3.95 -1.77
CA ASP A 19 8.58 -4.94 -1.99
C ASP A 19 8.18 -6.34 -1.50
N GLU A 20 7.63 -6.44 -0.29
CA GLU A 20 7.07 -7.70 0.25
C GLU A 20 5.95 -8.24 -0.64
N ALA A 21 5.06 -7.37 -1.15
CA ALA A 21 3.99 -7.75 -2.05
C ALA A 21 4.51 -8.25 -3.40
N SER A 22 5.48 -7.56 -3.99
CA SER A 22 6.12 -7.98 -5.24
C SER A 22 6.73 -9.37 -5.09
N THR A 23 7.55 -9.56 -4.05
CA THR A 23 8.20 -10.84 -3.74
C THR A 23 7.17 -11.96 -3.54
N LEU A 24 6.11 -11.71 -2.77
CA LEU A 24 5.04 -12.69 -2.54
C LEU A 24 4.39 -13.17 -3.84
N THR A 25 4.24 -12.28 -4.83
CA THR A 25 3.55 -12.59 -6.08
C THR A 25 4.40 -13.32 -7.11
N GLU A 26 5.72 -13.40 -6.93
CA GLU A 26 6.62 -14.16 -7.81
C GLU A 26 6.31 -15.66 -7.79
N ASP A 27 5.85 -16.16 -6.64
CA ASP A 27 5.50 -17.58 -6.44
C ASP A 27 4.06 -17.93 -6.89
N PHE A 28 3.31 -16.98 -7.44
CA PHE A 28 1.93 -17.23 -7.84
C PHE A 28 1.86 -18.15 -9.06
N ARG A 29 1.08 -19.23 -8.95
CA ARG A 29 0.92 -20.22 -10.02
C ARG A 29 0.34 -19.62 -11.32
N ARG A 30 0.61 -20.28 -12.45
CA ARG A 30 0.06 -19.87 -13.76
C ARG A 30 -1.46 -19.73 -13.71
N GLY A 31 -1.98 -18.67 -14.36
CA GLY A 31 -3.41 -18.35 -14.39
C GLY A 31 -3.87 -17.37 -13.31
N THR A 32 -2.98 -16.90 -12.42
CA THR A 32 -3.30 -15.88 -11.39
C THR A 32 -2.52 -14.58 -11.55
N CYS A 33 -1.95 -14.31 -12.72
CA CYS A 33 -1.17 -13.10 -13.01
C CYS A 33 -1.97 -11.81 -12.79
N TYR A 34 -3.28 -11.83 -12.98
CA TYR A 34 -4.12 -10.66 -12.75
C TYR A 34 -4.16 -10.23 -11.26
N LEU A 35 -4.03 -11.19 -10.32
CA LEU A 35 -3.96 -10.89 -8.88
C LEU A 35 -2.59 -10.32 -8.51
N ALA A 36 -1.53 -10.89 -9.09
CA ALA A 36 -0.18 -10.36 -8.94
C ALA A 36 -0.09 -8.91 -9.44
N ASP A 37 -0.57 -8.64 -10.66
CA ASP A 37 -0.58 -7.29 -11.24
C ASP A 37 -1.38 -6.30 -10.38
N GLN A 38 -2.60 -6.67 -9.98
CA GLN A 38 -3.42 -5.80 -9.15
C GLN A 38 -2.78 -5.52 -7.78
N LEU A 39 -2.24 -6.55 -7.12
CA LEU A 39 -1.60 -6.38 -5.81
C LEU A 39 -0.36 -5.49 -5.91
N ASN A 40 0.50 -5.73 -6.89
CA ASN A 40 1.75 -4.96 -7.06
C ASN A 40 1.48 -3.50 -7.44
N ARG A 41 0.47 -3.25 -8.28
CA ARG A 41 0.07 -1.89 -8.64
C ARG A 41 -0.57 -1.16 -7.47
N ALA A 42 -1.48 -1.81 -6.74
CA ALA A 42 -2.12 -1.22 -5.58
C ALA A 42 -1.11 -0.94 -4.47
N SER A 43 -0.19 -1.87 -4.18
CA SER A 43 0.83 -1.70 -3.14
C SER A 43 1.80 -0.56 -3.45
N LEU A 44 2.32 -0.50 -4.69
CA LEU A 44 3.20 0.58 -5.14
C LEU A 44 2.49 1.93 -5.17
N SER A 45 1.20 1.96 -5.53
CA SER A 45 0.37 3.16 -5.53
C SER A 45 0.32 3.84 -4.16
N ILE A 46 0.37 3.08 -3.05
CA ILE A 46 0.41 3.66 -1.69
C ILE A 46 1.64 4.56 -1.54
N ALA A 47 2.84 4.04 -1.83
CA ALA A 47 4.09 4.78 -1.69
C ALA A 47 4.17 5.95 -2.68
N ALA A 48 3.75 5.73 -3.94
CA ALA A 48 3.75 6.75 -4.98
C ALA A 48 2.87 7.95 -4.61
N ASN A 49 1.65 7.70 -4.11
CA ASN A 49 0.74 8.76 -3.70
C ASN A 49 1.20 9.48 -2.42
N ILE A 50 1.91 8.80 -1.50
CA ILE A 50 2.54 9.49 -0.36
C ILE A 50 3.62 10.47 -0.84
N ALA A 51 4.49 10.03 -1.75
CA ALA A 51 5.54 10.86 -2.30
C ALA A 51 4.98 12.08 -3.05
N GLU A 52 3.99 11.85 -3.92
CA GLU A 52 3.35 12.91 -4.69
C GLU A 52 2.59 13.89 -3.78
N GLY A 53 1.81 13.36 -2.82
CA GLY A 53 1.08 14.15 -1.85
C GLY A 53 2.00 15.01 -1.00
N ASN A 54 3.12 14.49 -0.51
CA ASN A 54 4.02 15.26 0.34
C ASN A 54 4.70 16.44 -0.40
N ASN A 55 4.77 16.40 -1.73
CA ASN A 55 5.32 17.48 -2.55
C ASN A 55 4.30 18.58 -2.90
N ARG A 56 3.01 18.42 -2.57
CA ARG A 56 2.00 19.46 -2.88
C ARG A 56 2.06 20.63 -1.89
N PHE A 57 1.95 21.85 -2.42
CA PHE A 57 1.93 23.08 -1.62
C PHE A 57 0.59 23.27 -0.90
N GLN A 58 -0.52 23.06 -1.62
CA GLN A 58 -1.85 23.25 -1.07
C GLN A 58 -2.25 22.07 -0.18
N LYS A 59 -2.80 22.38 1.00
CA LYS A 59 -3.28 21.41 1.97
C LYS A 59 -4.32 20.45 1.37
N ALA A 60 -5.29 20.97 0.62
CA ALA A 60 -6.35 20.18 0.01
C ALA A 60 -5.79 19.12 -0.96
N ASP A 61 -4.83 19.51 -1.81
CA ASP A 61 -4.17 18.60 -2.75
C ASP A 61 -3.39 17.51 -2.01
N ARG A 62 -2.63 17.86 -0.96
CA ARG A 62 -1.92 16.86 -0.13
C ARG A 62 -2.88 15.80 0.41
N ILE A 63 -3.98 16.26 1.00
CA ILE A 63 -5.00 15.39 1.60
C ILE A 63 -5.62 14.49 0.53
N HIS A 64 -5.87 15.00 -0.68
CA HIS A 64 -6.41 14.22 -1.78
C HIS A 64 -5.50 13.02 -2.10
N PHE A 65 -4.19 13.23 -2.27
CA PHE A 65 -3.23 12.14 -2.51
C PHE A 65 -3.15 11.15 -1.34
N PHE A 66 -3.17 11.62 -0.09
CA PHE A 66 -3.17 10.71 1.06
C PHE A 66 -4.45 9.88 1.16
N ARG A 67 -5.59 10.41 0.71
CA ARG A 67 -6.84 9.63 0.58
C ARG A 67 -6.73 8.56 -0.50
N ILE A 68 -6.10 8.86 -1.63
CA ILE A 68 -5.82 7.87 -2.68
C ILE A 68 -4.91 6.77 -2.13
N ALA A 69 -3.79 7.12 -1.49
CA ALA A 69 -2.90 6.15 -0.87
C ALA A 69 -3.64 5.22 0.10
N ARG A 70 -4.56 5.77 0.91
CA ARG A 70 -5.39 4.99 1.84
C ARG A 70 -6.39 4.09 1.10
N GLY A 71 -6.96 4.58 0.01
CA GLY A 71 -7.81 3.78 -0.88
C GLY A 71 -7.06 2.57 -1.45
N SER A 72 -5.84 2.77 -1.94
CA SER A 72 -4.98 1.68 -2.44
C SER A 72 -4.61 0.68 -1.35
N ALA A 73 -4.45 1.11 -0.09
CA ALA A 73 -4.26 0.18 1.03
C ALA A 73 -5.49 -0.73 1.25
N PHE A 74 -6.70 -0.21 1.12
CA PHE A 74 -7.94 -1.00 1.24
C PHE A 74 -8.16 -1.93 0.05
N GLU A 75 -7.75 -1.50 -1.15
CA GLU A 75 -7.72 -2.34 -2.33
C GLU A 75 -6.80 -3.55 -2.12
N CYS A 76 -5.59 -3.34 -1.59
CA CYS A 76 -4.67 -4.42 -1.24
C CYS A 76 -5.32 -5.44 -0.30
N VAL A 77 -6.02 -5.00 0.77
CA VAL A 77 -6.72 -5.90 1.70
C VAL A 77 -7.69 -6.82 0.97
N SER A 78 -8.44 -6.27 0.00
CA SER A 78 -9.42 -7.01 -0.78
C SER A 78 -8.75 -8.05 -1.70
N ILE A 79 -7.63 -7.69 -2.32
CA ILE A 79 -6.86 -8.59 -3.19
C ILE A 79 -6.20 -9.71 -2.38
N ILE A 80 -5.59 -9.39 -1.23
CA ILE A 80 -4.98 -10.38 -0.32
C ILE A 80 -6.00 -11.40 0.17
N GLU A 81 -7.20 -10.94 0.55
CA GLU A 81 -8.30 -11.83 0.94
C GLU A 81 -8.69 -12.81 -0.19
N LEU A 82 -8.73 -12.33 -1.44
CA LEU A 82 -8.99 -13.18 -2.59
C LEU A 82 -7.83 -14.16 -2.85
N CYS A 83 -6.58 -13.73 -2.68
CA CYS A 83 -5.41 -14.60 -2.80
C CYS A 83 -5.47 -15.75 -1.78
N LYS A 84 -5.82 -15.46 -0.52
CA LYS A 84 -6.04 -16.47 0.52
C LYS A 84 -7.15 -17.44 0.14
N ARG A 85 -8.32 -16.94 -0.31
CA ARG A 85 -9.45 -17.79 -0.74
C ARG A 85 -9.09 -18.72 -1.91
N LYS A 86 -8.17 -18.31 -2.76
CA LYS A 86 -7.63 -19.12 -3.86
C LYS A 86 -6.47 -20.03 -3.46
N GLN A 87 -6.13 -20.06 -2.18
CA GLN A 87 -5.02 -20.82 -1.60
C GLN A 87 -3.68 -20.46 -2.27
N LEU A 88 -3.49 -19.19 -2.61
CA LEU A 88 -2.21 -18.67 -3.11
C LEU A 88 -1.28 -18.25 -1.96
N ILE A 89 -1.85 -17.98 -0.79
CA ILE A 89 -1.13 -17.58 0.43
C ILE A 89 -1.77 -18.26 1.64
N SER A 90 -1.01 -18.40 2.72
CA SER A 90 -1.51 -18.95 3.99
C SER A 90 -2.33 -17.91 4.79
N GLU A 91 -3.00 -18.38 5.86
CA GLU A 91 -3.69 -17.51 6.81
C GLU A 91 -2.72 -16.54 7.48
N GLU A 92 -1.55 -17.04 7.88
CA GLU A 92 -0.51 -16.29 8.59
C GLU A 92 0.02 -15.16 7.71
N VAL A 93 0.28 -15.43 6.43
CA VAL A 93 0.69 -14.41 5.45
C VAL A 93 -0.42 -13.38 5.26
N CYS A 94 -1.68 -13.82 5.13
CA CYS A 94 -2.82 -12.92 5.00
C CYS A 94 -2.96 -11.99 6.23
N SER A 95 -2.85 -12.52 7.45
CA SER A 95 -2.92 -11.73 8.70
C SER A 95 -1.78 -10.71 8.75
N LYS A 96 -0.52 -11.15 8.52
CA LYS A 96 0.66 -10.27 8.53
C LYS A 96 0.47 -9.10 7.56
N PHE A 97 0.04 -9.36 6.33
CA PHE A 97 -0.16 -8.30 5.33
C PHE A 97 -1.29 -7.35 5.72
N LYS A 98 -2.39 -7.85 6.29
CA LYS A 98 -3.49 -7.00 6.77
C LYS A 98 -3.09 -6.13 7.96
N GLU A 99 -2.31 -6.66 8.90
CA GLU A 99 -1.76 -5.89 10.02
C GLU A 99 -0.84 -4.77 9.51
N ASN A 100 0.01 -5.07 8.52
CA ASN A 100 0.86 -4.07 7.88
C ASN A 100 0.05 -2.94 7.23
N LEU A 101 -1.01 -3.30 6.50
CA LEU A 101 -1.92 -2.36 5.84
C LEU A 101 -2.77 -1.55 6.83
N ASP A 102 -3.22 -2.14 7.93
CA ASP A 102 -3.95 -1.44 8.99
C ASP A 102 -3.08 -0.35 9.63
N GLU A 103 -1.83 -0.65 9.93
CA GLU A 103 -0.89 0.35 10.45
C GLU A 103 -0.65 1.48 9.45
N ILE A 104 -0.39 1.16 8.17
CA ILE A 104 -0.25 2.17 7.10
C ILE A 104 -1.53 3.02 7.01
N GLY A 105 -2.71 2.40 7.05
CA GLY A 105 -4.01 3.08 7.00
C GLY A 105 -4.24 4.03 8.16
N LYS A 106 -3.82 3.66 9.37
CA LYS A 106 -3.83 4.51 10.58
C LYS A 106 -2.90 5.71 10.43
N MET A 107 -1.66 5.49 9.96
CA MET A 107 -0.70 6.56 9.71
C MET A 107 -1.19 7.56 8.66
N LEU A 108 -1.75 7.06 7.55
CA LEU A 108 -2.35 7.90 6.50
C LEU A 108 -3.56 8.68 7.02
N THR A 109 -4.39 8.06 7.86
CA THR A 109 -5.53 8.75 8.49
C THR A 109 -5.05 9.89 9.40
N GLY A 110 -3.96 9.70 10.14
CA GLY A 110 -3.28 10.77 10.86
C GLY A 110 -2.86 11.91 9.92
N LEU A 111 -2.19 11.61 8.80
CA LEU A 111 -1.80 12.64 7.84
C LEU A 111 -3.00 13.40 7.23
N ILE A 112 -4.13 12.72 7.02
CA ILE A 112 -5.36 13.33 6.49
C ILE A 112 -6.04 14.26 7.52
N GLN A 113 -5.97 13.91 8.80
CA GLN A 113 -6.63 14.67 9.88
C GLN A 113 -5.77 15.83 10.40
N PHE A 114 -4.45 15.65 10.48
CA PHE A 114 -3.53 16.62 11.07
C PHE A 114 -2.95 17.65 10.08
N LYS A 115 -2.82 17.32 8.78
CA LYS A 115 -2.31 18.27 7.79
C LYS A 115 -3.39 19.15 7.20
#